data_AF-A0A9Q1J0J3-F1
#
_entry.id   AF-A0A9Q1J0J3-F1
#
_cell.length_a   1.000
_cell.length_b   1.000
_cell.length_c   1.000
_cell.angle_alpha   90.00
_cell.angle_beta   90.00
_cell.angle_gamma   90.00
#
_symmetry.space_group_name_H-M   'P 1'
#
loop_
_entity.id
_entity.type
_entity.pdbx_description
1 polymer ?
#
loop_
_entity_poly.entity_id
_entity_poly.type
_entity_poly.pdbx_seq_one_letter_code
_entity_poly.pdbx_strand_id
1 'polypeptide(L)'
;MTNYGSYKATTEFDEKNFSLLLKNVQQRDSGIYTAKITDDDGKERDVATYRLTVQEAPPIPQVRVELLSSAAGFCNVSVNCSAKDIWASYTCDHAHCTQGEITTSLSGVNIIVTATNGSIHCSSSNRVDTKTNSTKNICNLSVDKTRQPKATTSGVIIITSCFVAIAIAIAIATPHPPSPSPSPIAIAIPYGNPLMATPVLIGSIRS
;
A
#
# COMPACT_ATOMS: atom_id res chain seq x y z
N MET A 1 -11.00 -53.47 -10.17
CA MET A 1 -10.01 -52.64 -9.46
C MET A 1 -10.13 -51.21 -9.93
N THR A 2 -10.68 -50.33 -9.08
CA THR A 2 -10.49 -48.89 -9.14
C THR A 2 -10.66 -48.38 -7.72
N ASN A 3 -9.52 -48.22 -7.06
CA ASN A 3 -9.38 -47.73 -5.70
C ASN A 3 -9.40 -46.20 -5.76
N TYR A 4 -10.50 -45.59 -5.30
CA TYR A 4 -10.58 -44.16 -5.00
C TYR A 4 -10.56 -44.02 -3.48
N GLY A 5 -9.51 -43.37 -2.98
CA GLY A 5 -9.13 -43.32 -1.57
C GLY A 5 -10.29 -43.00 -0.62
N SER A 6 -10.48 -43.89 0.35
CA SER A 6 -11.42 -43.76 1.45
C SER A 6 -11.11 -42.51 2.26
N TYR A 7 -12.06 -41.58 2.32
CA TYR A 7 -12.12 -40.57 3.37
C TYR A 7 -13.49 -40.64 4.02
N LYS A 8 -13.48 -40.70 5.35
CA LYS A 8 -14.61 -41.07 6.22
C LYS A 8 -15.08 -39.82 6.96
N ALA A 9 -16.02 -39.06 6.40
CA ALA A 9 -16.76 -38.08 7.21
C ALA A 9 -17.34 -38.85 8.41
N THR A 10 -17.06 -38.40 9.63
CA THR A 10 -17.52 -39.11 10.83
C THR A 10 -18.88 -38.55 11.20
N THR A 11 -19.87 -39.44 11.33
CA THR A 11 -21.25 -39.06 11.63
C THR A 11 -21.59 -39.43 13.07
N GLU A 12 -22.17 -38.49 13.80
CA GLU A 12 -22.73 -38.73 15.13
C GLU A 12 -24.22 -38.41 15.09
N PHE A 13 -25.03 -39.32 15.61
CA PHE A 13 -26.48 -39.12 15.73
C PHE A 13 -26.84 -38.87 17.18
N ASP A 14 -27.51 -37.76 17.45
CA ASP A 14 -28.05 -37.45 18.76
C ASP A 14 -29.50 -37.93 18.84
N GLU A 15 -29.72 -39.05 19.52
CA GLU A 15 -31.03 -39.67 19.72
C GLU A 15 -31.99 -38.78 20.52
N LYS A 16 -31.50 -37.82 21.32
CA LYS A 16 -32.37 -36.96 22.14
C LYS A 16 -33.17 -35.98 21.30
N ASN A 17 -32.54 -35.45 20.27
CA ASN A 17 -33.10 -34.41 19.41
C ASN A 17 -33.18 -34.84 17.94
N PHE A 18 -32.90 -36.10 17.64
CA PHE A 18 -32.89 -36.68 16.30
C PHE A 18 -32.01 -35.91 15.30
N SER A 19 -30.87 -35.39 15.79
CA SER A 19 -29.98 -34.54 15.00
C SER A 19 -28.75 -35.31 14.49
N LEU A 20 -28.27 -34.94 13.30
CA LEU A 20 -27.09 -35.53 12.67
C LEU A 20 -25.95 -34.52 12.66
N LEU A 21 -24.83 -34.88 13.29
CA LEU A 21 -23.58 -34.12 13.26
C LEU A 21 -22.61 -34.77 12.26
N LEU A 22 -22.24 -34.01 11.23
CA LEU A 22 -21.21 -34.39 10.27
C LEU A 22 -19.87 -33.73 10.68
N LYS A 23 -18.84 -34.53 10.93
CA LYS A 23 -17.49 -34.04 11.26
C LYS A 23 -16.52 -34.26 10.10
N ASN A 24 -15.56 -33.33 9.99
CA ASN A 24 -14.51 -33.37 8.98
C ASN A 24 -15.06 -33.44 7.54
N VAL A 25 -16.10 -32.64 7.27
CA VAL A 25 -16.75 -32.56 5.96
C VAL A 25 -15.80 -32.02 4.90
N GLN A 26 -15.90 -32.57 3.69
CA GLN A 26 -15.14 -32.16 2.52
C GLN A 26 -16.07 -31.77 1.38
N GLN A 27 -15.52 -31.16 0.34
CA GLN A 27 -16.33 -30.65 -0.76
C GLN A 27 -17.18 -31.73 -1.45
N ARG A 28 -16.65 -32.95 -1.56
CA ARG A 28 -17.38 -34.11 -2.11
C ARG A 28 -18.58 -34.58 -1.26
N ASP A 29 -18.64 -34.18 0.00
CA ASP A 29 -19.75 -34.52 0.90
C ASP A 29 -20.93 -33.55 0.71
N SER A 30 -20.78 -32.52 -0.14
CA SER A 30 -21.88 -31.64 -0.55
C SER A 30 -22.95 -32.44 -1.28
N GLY A 31 -24.21 -32.13 -1.01
CA GLY A 31 -25.32 -32.87 -1.61
C GLY A 31 -26.62 -32.66 -0.87
N ILE A 32 -27.61 -33.46 -1.24
CA ILE A 32 -28.89 -33.51 -0.55
C ILE A 32 -28.84 -34.59 0.53
N TYR A 33 -29.19 -34.22 1.75
CA TYR A 33 -29.33 -35.09 2.90
C TYR A 33 -30.81 -35.14 3.28
N THR A 34 -31.40 -36.32 3.23
CA THR A 34 -32.82 -36.54 3.53
C THR A 34 -32.93 -37.33 4.83
N ALA A 35 -33.66 -36.78 5.79
CA ALA A 35 -34.05 -37.49 7.00
C ALA A 35 -35.32 -38.30 6.71
N LYS A 36 -35.28 -39.59 7.06
CA LYS A 36 -36.37 -40.52 6.88
C LYS A 36 -36.81 -41.10 8.21
N ILE A 37 -38.11 -41.32 8.35
CA ILE A 37 -38.68 -42.12 9.43
C ILE A 37 -39.36 -43.34 8.83
N THR A 38 -39.36 -44.43 9.58
CA THR A 38 -40.13 -45.64 9.25
C THR A 38 -41.29 -45.72 10.22
N ASP A 39 -42.51 -45.85 9.71
CA ASP A 39 -43.69 -46.05 10.56
C ASP A 39 -43.82 -47.49 11.06
N ASP A 40 -44.80 -47.73 11.93
CA ASP A 40 -45.08 -49.06 12.52
C ASP A 40 -45.47 -50.11 11.45
N ASP A 41 -45.95 -49.66 10.28
CA ASP A 41 -46.28 -50.51 9.13
C ASP A 41 -45.05 -50.79 8.23
N GLY A 42 -43.87 -50.29 8.59
CA GLY A 42 -42.62 -50.45 7.84
C GLY A 42 -42.48 -49.53 6.62
N LYS A 43 -43.33 -48.51 6.47
CA LYS A 43 -43.26 -47.55 5.35
C LYS A 43 -42.32 -46.40 5.69
N GLU A 44 -41.37 -46.14 4.81
CA GLU A 44 -40.48 -44.98 4.89
C GLU A 44 -41.19 -43.69 4.44
N ARG A 45 -40.94 -42.60 5.16
CA ARG A 45 -41.36 -41.25 4.78
C ARG A 45 -40.23 -40.26 5.00
N ASP A 46 -40.05 -39.36 4.04
CA ASP A 46 -39.12 -38.23 4.15
C ASP A 46 -39.72 -37.16 5.07
N VAL A 47 -39.00 -36.76 6.11
CA VAL A 47 -39.48 -35.76 7.09
C VAL A 47 -38.77 -34.43 6.97
N ALA A 48 -37.54 -34.42 6.43
CA ALA A 48 -36.79 -33.21 6.17
C ALA A 48 -35.73 -33.46 5.11
N THR A 49 -35.45 -32.42 4.31
CA THR A 49 -34.43 -32.47 3.27
C THR A 49 -33.55 -31.23 3.37
N TYR A 50 -32.24 -31.43 3.44
CA TYR A 50 -31.24 -30.37 3.57
C TYR A 50 -30.26 -30.43 2.41
N ARG A 51 -29.87 -29.26 1.89
CA ARG A 51 -28.77 -29.15 0.92
C ARG A 51 -27.51 -28.71 1.63
N LEU A 52 -26.57 -29.63 1.82
CA LEU A 52 -25.24 -29.30 2.31
C LEU A 52 -24.39 -28.76 1.15
N THR A 53 -23.84 -27.56 1.33
CA THR A 53 -22.83 -26.98 0.43
C THR A 53 -21.57 -26.71 1.23
N VAL A 54 -20.52 -27.49 0.98
CA VAL A 54 -19.22 -27.31 1.63
C VAL A 54 -18.35 -26.43 0.74
N GLN A 55 -17.81 -25.35 1.30
CA GLN A 55 -16.92 -24.42 0.62
C GLN A 55 -15.61 -24.30 1.39
N GLU A 56 -14.51 -24.18 0.66
CA GLU A 56 -13.22 -23.80 1.25
C GLU A 56 -13.28 -22.35 1.75
N ALA A 57 -12.49 -22.02 2.78
CA ALA A 57 -12.32 -20.62 3.16
C ALA A 57 -11.69 -19.83 1.98
N PRO A 58 -12.10 -18.57 1.75
CA PRO A 58 -11.50 -17.77 0.70
C PRO A 58 -10.02 -17.47 1.03
N PRO A 59 -9.14 -17.34 0.03
CA PRO A 59 -7.76 -16.97 0.29
C PRO A 59 -7.66 -15.51 0.73
N ILE A 60 -6.60 -15.18 1.47
CA ILE A 60 -6.28 -13.79 1.81
C ILE A 60 -6.09 -13.02 0.49
N PRO A 61 -6.78 -11.87 0.30
CA PRO A 61 -6.69 -11.14 -0.94
C PRO A 61 -5.31 -10.47 -1.12
N GLN A 62 -4.87 -10.36 -2.37
CA GLN A 62 -3.71 -9.55 -2.74
C GLN A 62 -4.18 -8.15 -3.10
N VAL A 63 -3.46 -7.14 -2.60
CA VAL A 63 -3.80 -5.72 -2.81
C VAL A 63 -2.64 -5.06 -3.52
N ARG A 64 -2.95 -4.36 -4.62
CA ARG A 64 -2.02 -3.48 -5.34
C ARG A 64 -2.60 -2.08 -5.35
N VAL A 65 -1.77 -1.10 -5.04
CA VAL A 65 -2.17 0.31 -4.96
C VAL A 65 -1.27 1.13 -5.87
N GLU A 66 -1.87 1.95 -6.72
CA GLU A 66 -1.18 2.84 -7.64
C GLU A 66 -1.67 4.27 -7.43
N LEU A 67 -0.76 5.22 -7.25
CA LEU A 67 -1.10 6.62 -7.07
C LEU A 67 -1.56 7.22 -8.41
N LEU A 68 -2.80 7.73 -8.47
CA LEU A 68 -3.33 8.41 -9.66
C LEU A 68 -3.07 9.90 -9.60
N SER A 69 -3.37 10.53 -8.48
CA SER A 69 -3.13 11.96 -8.27
C SER A 69 -2.93 12.28 -6.78
N SER A 70 -2.06 13.25 -6.50
CA SER A 70 -1.85 13.78 -5.15
C SER A 70 -1.60 15.29 -5.20
N ALA A 71 -2.33 16.05 -4.41
CA ALA A 71 -2.15 17.49 -4.17
C ALA A 71 -2.44 17.81 -2.69
N ALA A 72 -2.19 19.03 -2.24
CA ALA A 72 -2.45 19.41 -0.84
C ALA A 72 -3.93 19.17 -0.48
N GLY A 73 -4.19 18.19 0.39
CA GLY A 73 -5.54 17.78 0.80
C GLY A 73 -6.26 16.78 -0.12
N PHE A 74 -5.66 16.38 -1.24
CA PHE A 74 -6.27 15.47 -2.21
C PHE A 74 -5.34 14.31 -2.55
N CYS A 75 -5.86 13.09 -2.55
CA CYS A 75 -5.13 11.90 -2.91
C CYS A 75 -6.12 10.88 -3.46
N ASN A 76 -5.91 10.48 -4.71
CA ASN A 76 -6.67 9.41 -5.34
C ASN A 76 -5.71 8.30 -5.76
N VAL A 77 -6.06 7.08 -5.41
CA VAL A 77 -5.33 5.87 -5.80
C VAL A 77 -6.23 4.91 -6.56
N SER A 78 -5.63 4.16 -7.48
CA SER A 78 -6.23 2.95 -8.02
C SER A 78 -5.86 1.80 -7.11
N VAL A 79 -6.84 1.00 -6.74
CA VAL A 79 -6.67 -0.23 -5.97
C VAL A 79 -7.11 -1.39 -6.84
N ASN A 80 -6.22 -2.35 -7.06
CA ASN A 80 -6.56 -3.63 -7.63
C ASN A 80 -6.49 -4.68 -6.53
N CYS A 81 -7.61 -5.32 -6.24
CA CYS A 81 -7.69 -6.40 -5.29
C CYS A 81 -8.08 -7.72 -5.97
N SER A 82 -7.32 -8.77 -5.71
CA SER A 82 -7.54 -10.08 -6.30
C SER A 82 -7.54 -11.20 -5.27
N ALA A 83 -8.44 -12.17 -5.42
CA ALA A 83 -8.52 -13.37 -4.62
C ALA A 83 -8.94 -14.54 -5.51
N LYS A 84 -8.09 -15.58 -5.60
CA LYS A 84 -8.36 -16.77 -6.43
C LYS A 84 -8.63 -16.39 -7.90
N ASP A 85 -9.83 -16.66 -8.40
CA ASP A 85 -10.33 -16.44 -9.76
C ASP A 85 -11.07 -15.10 -9.95
N ILE A 86 -11.16 -14.27 -8.90
CA ILE A 86 -11.84 -12.97 -8.95
C ILE A 86 -10.86 -11.81 -8.69
N TRP A 87 -11.05 -10.72 -9.42
CA TRP A 87 -10.41 -9.45 -9.15
C TRP A 87 -11.41 -8.29 -9.23
N ALA A 88 -11.11 -7.22 -8.52
CA ALA A 88 -11.89 -6.01 -8.51
C ALA A 88 -10.98 -4.79 -8.47
N SER A 89 -11.32 -3.78 -9.26
CA SER A 89 -10.68 -2.46 -9.26
C SER A 89 -11.55 -1.44 -8.56
N TYR A 90 -10.91 -0.59 -7.77
CA TYR A 90 -11.53 0.52 -7.07
C TYR A 90 -10.68 1.77 -7.25
N THR A 91 -11.33 2.93 -7.23
CA THR A 91 -10.66 4.21 -7.06
C THR A 91 -10.95 4.71 -5.66
N CYS A 92 -9.92 4.96 -4.87
CA CYS A 92 -10.08 5.32 -3.46
C CYS A 92 -9.39 6.64 -3.11
N ASP A 93 -9.98 7.37 -2.17
CA ASP A 93 -9.37 8.48 -1.45
C ASP A 93 -9.03 8.06 0.00
N HIS A 94 -8.82 9.03 0.89
CA HIS A 94 -8.49 8.79 2.30
C HIS A 94 -9.59 8.05 3.10
N ALA A 95 -10.83 8.11 2.66
CA ALA A 95 -12.00 7.62 3.40
C ALA A 95 -13.02 6.87 2.54
N HIS A 96 -13.01 7.03 1.22
CA HIS A 96 -14.02 6.46 0.32
C HIS A 96 -13.38 5.66 -0.80
N CYS A 97 -14.08 4.64 -1.27
CA CYS A 97 -13.72 3.85 -2.43
C CYS A 97 -14.92 3.74 -3.36
N THR A 98 -14.70 4.00 -4.64
CA THR A 98 -15.69 3.84 -5.70
C THR A 98 -15.31 2.60 -6.51
N GLN A 99 -16.26 1.69 -6.67
CA GLN A 99 -16.06 0.47 -7.44
C GLN A 99 -15.91 0.79 -8.93
N GLY A 100 -14.89 0.21 -9.56
CA GLY A 100 -14.72 0.17 -11.00
C GLY A 100 -15.18 -1.17 -11.56
N GLU A 101 -14.28 -1.88 -12.22
CA GLU A 101 -14.53 -3.20 -12.80
C GLU A 101 -14.39 -4.31 -11.76
N ILE A 102 -15.28 -5.30 -11.80
CA ILE A 102 -15.22 -6.53 -10.99
C ILE A 102 -15.52 -7.72 -11.89
N THR A 103 -14.73 -8.79 -11.76
CA THR A 103 -15.02 -10.05 -12.47
C THR A 103 -16.01 -10.91 -11.69
N THR A 104 -16.80 -11.69 -12.42
CA THR A 104 -17.69 -12.68 -11.82
C THR A 104 -16.87 -13.82 -11.22
N SER A 105 -17.14 -14.19 -9.96
CA SER A 105 -16.52 -15.35 -9.33
C SER A 105 -17.18 -16.65 -9.79
N LEU A 106 -16.38 -17.64 -10.16
CA LEU A 106 -16.83 -19.01 -10.41
C LEU A 106 -16.90 -19.82 -9.11
N SER A 107 -16.15 -19.40 -8.10
CA SER A 107 -16.02 -20.07 -6.80
C SER A 107 -16.98 -19.54 -5.71
N GLY A 108 -17.82 -18.55 -6.03
CA GLY A 108 -18.77 -17.93 -5.08
C GLY A 108 -18.11 -16.99 -4.08
N VAL A 109 -16.88 -16.54 -4.38
CA VAL A 109 -16.13 -15.57 -3.59
C VAL A 109 -16.50 -14.15 -4.02
N ASN A 110 -16.65 -13.25 -3.06
CA ASN A 110 -16.93 -11.84 -3.27
C ASN A 110 -15.74 -10.99 -2.79
N ILE A 111 -15.48 -9.87 -3.47
CA ILE A 111 -14.45 -8.89 -3.06
C ILE A 111 -15.11 -7.57 -2.68
N ILE A 112 -14.71 -7.01 -1.55
CA ILE A 112 -15.11 -5.67 -1.10
C ILE A 112 -13.86 -4.90 -0.70
N VAL A 113 -13.74 -3.67 -1.19
CA VAL A 113 -12.65 -2.74 -0.82
C VAL A 113 -13.24 -1.54 -0.09
N THR A 114 -12.66 -1.21 1.07
CA THR A 114 -12.99 -0.01 1.85
C THR A 114 -11.74 0.80 2.16
N ALA A 115 -11.93 2.10 2.38
CA ALA A 115 -10.87 3.00 2.83
C ALA A 115 -11.21 3.54 4.22
N THR A 116 -10.23 3.65 5.10
CA THR A 116 -10.40 4.30 6.41
C THR A 116 -9.09 4.94 6.81
N ASN A 117 -9.12 6.26 6.99
CA ASN A 117 -7.98 7.06 7.43
C ASN A 117 -6.69 6.79 6.63
N GLY A 118 -6.79 6.74 5.30
CA GLY A 118 -5.64 6.52 4.40
C GLY A 118 -5.11 5.09 4.42
N SER A 119 -5.91 4.15 4.92
CA SER A 119 -5.68 2.71 4.84
C SER A 119 -6.73 2.05 3.96
N ILE A 120 -6.29 1.22 3.04
CA ILE A 120 -7.14 0.39 2.20
C ILE A 120 -7.31 -0.96 2.88
N HIS A 121 -8.54 -1.43 2.96
CA HIS A 121 -8.91 -2.76 3.45
C HIS A 121 -9.61 -3.50 2.32
N CYS A 122 -8.97 -4.54 1.78
CA CYS A 122 -9.64 -5.43 0.86
C CYS A 122 -10.03 -6.72 1.56
N SER A 123 -11.29 -7.12 1.43
CA SER A 123 -11.83 -8.35 1.99
C SER A 123 -12.32 -9.28 0.89
N SER A 124 -11.91 -10.55 0.95
CA SER A 124 -12.48 -11.65 0.19
C SER A 124 -13.38 -12.48 1.10
N SER A 125 -14.62 -12.73 0.68
CA SER A 125 -15.61 -13.43 1.49
C SER A 125 -16.37 -14.48 0.70
N ASN A 126 -16.80 -15.53 1.40
CA ASN A 126 -17.84 -16.43 0.92
C ASN A 126 -18.80 -16.74 2.07
N ARG A 127 -19.64 -17.77 1.92
CA ARG A 127 -20.63 -18.11 2.96
C ARG A 127 -20.01 -18.68 4.25
N VAL A 128 -18.73 -19.02 4.23
CA VAL A 128 -18.04 -19.73 5.32
C VAL A 128 -17.15 -18.78 6.10
N ASP A 129 -16.37 -17.94 5.42
CA ASP A 129 -15.38 -17.08 6.08
C ASP A 129 -15.12 -15.79 5.29
N THR A 130 -14.47 -14.83 5.94
CA THR A 130 -13.99 -13.57 5.35
C THR A 130 -12.54 -13.33 5.71
N LYS A 131 -11.68 -13.12 4.71
CA LYS A 131 -10.27 -12.76 4.90
C LYS A 131 -10.02 -11.35 4.41
N THR A 132 -9.24 -10.59 5.18
CA THR A 132 -8.95 -9.18 4.88
C THR A 132 -7.44 -8.96 4.82
N ASN A 133 -6.99 -8.19 3.82
CA ASN A 133 -5.64 -7.67 3.72
C ASN A 133 -5.69 -6.14 3.67
N SER A 134 -4.72 -5.46 4.28
CA SER A 134 -4.75 -4.01 4.43
C SER A 134 -3.43 -3.36 4.06
N THR A 135 -3.52 -2.25 3.34
CA THR A 135 -2.37 -1.41 2.97
C THR A 135 -2.55 -0.02 3.58
N LYS A 136 -1.58 0.44 4.36
CA LYS A 136 -1.62 1.74 5.04
C LYS A 136 -0.89 2.80 4.23
N ASN A 137 -1.14 4.07 4.56
CA ASN A 137 -0.40 5.22 4.05
C ASN A 137 -0.43 5.35 2.52
N ILE A 138 -1.57 5.05 1.89
CA ILE A 138 -1.73 5.08 0.42
C ILE A 138 -1.52 6.47 -0.21
N CYS A 139 -1.51 7.52 0.61
CA CYS A 139 -1.29 8.90 0.19
C CYS A 139 0.10 9.46 0.54
N ASN A 140 0.95 8.66 1.17
CA ASN A 140 2.37 8.98 1.40
C ASN A 140 3.29 8.24 0.41
N LEU A 141 2.74 7.63 -0.65
CA LEU A 141 3.49 6.94 -1.70
C LEU A 141 4.35 7.89 -2.58
N SER A 142 4.37 9.19 -2.26
CA SER A 142 5.13 10.23 -2.95
C SER A 142 6.37 10.70 -2.16
N VAL A 143 7.38 9.83 -2.01
CA VAL A 143 8.79 10.26 -1.82
C VAL A 143 9.79 9.35 -2.55
N ASP A 144 9.46 8.78 -3.72
CA ASP A 144 10.54 8.33 -4.64
C ASP A 144 10.09 8.30 -6.11
N LYS A 145 9.76 9.47 -6.64
CA LYS A 145 9.80 9.66 -8.09
C LYS A 145 10.29 11.06 -8.42
N THR A 146 11.53 11.34 -8.01
CA THR A 146 12.35 12.37 -8.65
C THR A 146 13.53 11.72 -9.35
N ARG A 147 13.26 10.77 -10.25
CA ARG A 147 14.09 10.66 -11.46
C ARG A 147 13.62 11.74 -12.45
N GLN A 148 13.81 13.00 -12.06
CA GLN A 148 14.03 14.02 -13.07
C GLN A 148 15.36 13.66 -13.75
N PRO A 149 15.45 13.63 -15.08
CA PRO A 149 16.76 13.69 -15.71
C PRO A 149 17.38 14.99 -15.23
N LYS A 150 18.44 14.91 -14.42
CA LYS A 150 19.28 16.07 -14.13
C LYS A 150 19.75 16.56 -15.50
N ALA A 151 19.23 17.69 -15.96
CA ALA A 151 19.78 18.39 -17.10
C ALA A 151 21.24 18.70 -16.73
N THR A 152 22.16 17.93 -17.31
CA THR A 152 23.59 18.07 -17.09
C THR A 152 23.97 19.52 -17.38
N THR A 153 24.37 20.24 -16.34
CA THR A 153 24.95 21.59 -16.39
C THR A 153 26.34 21.54 -17.05
N SER A 154 26.42 21.07 -18.29
CA SER A 154 27.67 20.96 -19.05
C SER A 154 27.96 22.21 -19.87
N GLY A 155 26.94 23.03 -20.20
CA GLY A 155 27.11 24.21 -21.05
C GLY A 155 27.68 25.43 -20.33
N VAL A 156 27.29 25.67 -19.07
CA VAL A 156 27.68 26.90 -18.33
C VAL A 156 29.16 26.87 -17.93
N ILE A 157 29.71 25.69 -17.63
CA ILE A 157 31.12 25.52 -17.22
C ILE A 157 32.07 25.74 -18.40
N ILE A 158 31.70 25.32 -19.62
CA ILE A 158 32.55 25.50 -20.81
C ILE A 158 32.62 26.98 -21.21
N ILE A 159 31.49 27.69 -21.16
CA ILE A 159 31.42 29.10 -21.54
C ILE A 159 32.26 29.96 -20.58
N THR A 160 32.14 29.74 -19.27
CA THR A 160 32.91 30.48 -18.26
C THR A 160 34.42 30.22 -18.35
N SER A 161 34.83 28.98 -18.62
CA SER A 161 36.24 28.62 -18.85
C SER A 161 36.84 29.34 -20.06
N CYS A 162 36.12 29.41 -21.19
CA CYS A 162 36.59 30.11 -22.39
C CYS A 162 36.78 31.61 -22.17
N PHE A 163 35.87 32.28 -21.44
CA PHE A 163 36.01 33.72 -21.16
C PHE A 163 37.24 34.04 -20.29
N VAL A 164 37.54 33.17 -19.30
CA VAL A 164 38.72 33.35 -18.45
C VAL A 164 40.03 33.12 -19.23
N ALA A 165 40.07 32.11 -20.09
CA ALA A 165 41.26 31.85 -20.92
C ALA A 165 41.54 32.99 -21.93
N ILE A 166 40.49 33.54 -22.55
CA ILE A 166 40.62 34.68 -23.48
C ILE A 166 41.08 35.94 -22.74
N ALA A 167 40.57 36.21 -21.54
CA ALA A 167 41.00 37.36 -20.74
C ALA A 167 42.49 37.26 -20.33
N ILE A 168 42.96 36.06 -19.96
CA ILE A 168 44.37 35.82 -19.64
C ILE A 168 45.24 36.00 -20.88
N ALA A 169 44.83 35.50 -22.05
CA ALA A 169 45.58 35.68 -23.30
C ALA A 169 45.74 37.16 -23.69
N ILE A 170 44.70 37.97 -23.49
CA ILE A 170 44.75 39.42 -23.75
C ILE A 170 45.69 40.13 -22.76
N ALA A 171 45.74 39.68 -21.50
CA ALA A 171 46.64 40.25 -20.49
C ALA A 171 48.13 39.93 -20.73
N ILE A 172 48.46 38.83 -21.41
CA ILE A 172 49.84 38.46 -21.75
C ILE A 172 50.32 39.21 -23.02
N ALA A 173 49.39 39.67 -23.86
CA ALA A 173 49.69 40.29 -25.15
C ALA A 173 49.88 41.82 -25.10
N THR A 174 49.69 42.48 -23.96
CA THR A 174 49.90 43.93 -23.83
C THR A 174 51.33 44.24 -23.33
N PRO A 175 52.12 45.06 -24.05
CA PRO A 175 53.43 45.48 -23.59
C PRO A 175 53.32 46.37 -22.35
N HIS A 176 54.18 46.11 -21.38
CA HIS A 176 54.32 46.81 -20.11
C HIS A 176 54.55 48.33 -20.30
N PRO A 177 53.75 49.23 -19.70
CA PRO A 177 54.11 50.63 -19.56
C PRO A 177 55.01 50.86 -18.31
N PRO A 178 55.91 51.87 -18.33
CA PRO A 178 56.92 52.04 -17.29
C PRO A 178 56.36 52.58 -15.97
N SER A 179 57.04 52.21 -14.88
CA SER A 179 56.78 52.56 -13.48
C SER A 179 56.90 54.05 -13.14
N PRO A 180 56.11 54.57 -12.19
CA PRO A 180 56.49 55.73 -11.40
C PRO A 180 56.97 55.37 -9.98
N SER A 181 57.90 56.21 -9.50
CA SER A 181 58.66 56.21 -8.24
C SER A 181 57.81 56.43 -6.95
N PRO A 182 58.40 56.25 -5.74
CA PRO A 182 57.66 55.85 -4.53
C PRO A 182 57.33 57.01 -3.58
N SER A 183 56.29 56.85 -2.74
CA SER A 183 56.06 57.54 -1.46
C SER A 183 54.87 56.89 -0.71
N PRO A 184 54.75 57.05 0.63
CA PRO A 184 55.50 56.37 1.68
C PRO A 184 54.65 55.36 2.48
N ILE A 185 55.36 54.57 3.27
CA ILE A 185 54.89 53.47 4.13
C ILE A 185 54.02 54.01 5.27
N ALA A 186 52.86 53.38 5.50
CA ALA A 186 52.11 53.47 6.76
C ALA A 186 52.06 52.08 7.42
N ILE A 187 52.60 52.02 8.63
CA ILE A 187 52.81 50.84 9.47
C ILE A 187 51.49 50.48 10.18
N ALA A 188 51.13 49.19 10.15
CA ALA A 188 50.07 48.60 10.95
C ALA A 188 50.57 48.22 12.35
N ILE A 189 49.71 48.33 13.36
CA ILE A 189 49.87 47.65 14.66
C ILE A 189 48.53 46.98 15.02
N PRO A 190 48.52 45.71 15.48
CA PRO A 190 47.32 44.92 15.71
C PRO A 190 46.88 44.94 17.18
N TYR A 191 45.57 44.94 17.43
CA TYR A 191 44.91 44.52 18.69
C TYR A 191 43.43 44.31 18.33
N GLY A 192 42.67 43.31 18.77
CA GLY A 192 42.82 42.24 19.74
C GLY A 192 41.41 41.66 19.93
N ASN A 193 41.28 40.36 20.20
CA ASN A 193 40.01 39.79 20.67
C ASN A 193 39.61 40.44 22.01
N PRO A 194 38.31 40.66 22.24
CA PRO A 194 37.70 39.98 23.38
C PRO A 194 36.24 39.53 23.15
N LEU A 195 35.98 38.31 23.66
CA LEU A 195 34.88 37.90 24.55
C LEU A 195 33.40 38.19 24.21
N MET A 196 32.65 37.09 24.24
CA MET A 196 31.34 36.85 24.87
C MET A 196 30.24 37.93 24.81
N ALA A 197 29.09 37.55 24.25
CA ALA A 197 27.79 38.02 24.73
C ALA A 197 26.72 36.90 24.57
N THR A 198 26.45 36.21 25.68
CA THR A 198 25.22 35.46 25.99
C THR A 198 24.18 36.41 26.63
N PRO A 199 22.91 35.99 26.81
CA PRO A 199 21.73 36.82 26.56
C PRO A 199 21.34 37.78 27.70
N VAL A 200 20.56 38.80 27.32
CA VAL A 200 19.87 39.71 28.24
C VAL A 200 18.60 39.05 28.77
N LEU A 201 18.58 38.79 30.08
CA LEU A 201 17.38 38.64 30.90
C LEU A 201 17.02 40.03 31.46
N ILE A 202 15.79 40.49 31.25
CA ILE A 202 15.17 41.52 32.09
C ILE A 202 13.91 40.87 32.67
N GLY A 203 13.87 40.76 34.00
CA GLY A 203 12.73 40.28 34.75
C GLY A 203 12.00 41.40 35.50
N SER A 204 10.79 41.05 35.97
CA SER A 204 9.96 41.72 36.98
C SER A 204 9.31 43.04 36.53
N ILE A 205 8.08 43.40 36.92
CA ILE A 205 7.53 43.44 38.28
C ILE A 205 6.01 43.21 38.29
N ARG A 206 5.55 42.50 39.33
CA ARG A 206 4.18 42.36 39.85
C ARG A 206 3.41 43.67 40.00
N SER A 207 2.10 43.60 39.77
CA SER A 207 1.07 43.88 40.79
C SER A 207 -0.11 42.96 40.55
#